data_AF-A0A1G3QSQ5-F1
#
_entry.id   AF-A0A1G3QSQ5-F1
#
_cell.length_a   1.000
_cell.length_b   1.000
_cell.length_c   1.000
_cell.angle_alpha   90.00
_cell.angle_beta   90.00
_cell.angle_gamma   90.00
#
_symmetry.space_group_name_H-M   'P 1'
#
loop_
_entity.id
_entity.type
_entity.pdbx_description
1 polymer ?
#
loop_
_entity_poly.entity_id
_entity_poly.type
_entity_poly.pdbx_seq_one_letter_code
_entity_poly.pdbx_strand_id
1 'polypeptide(L)'
;MKKWILGLFLLAALGAAAQDLRVEYTEGLVELASGGSWKELAPGDRLPVGARIRLAEDAFVELAQGSTRFAVSQPGVYLAADLVAASKKVASWQLGKVVSAKVKGTVAGGAKGDGTAAMGARGAAAGAPATVEWVEASGSEEALSEGRSLLEAGRLDEALKVLQDALKAAYPGEEGVFYYYIASAYSGQKRTSLALRTLERAQLEPQEPLYTDLVLLKGQLLLESLAFADALALFEGQLVLNPEGSFAQALLILSSYSYQGLGRSQGAREALQKAVSLDSSSELGREAARLLTQL
;
A
#
# COMPACT_ATOMS: atom_id res chain seq x y z
N MET A 1 21.64 -54.15 -48.59
CA MET A 1 20.57 -53.65 -47.69
C MET A 1 21.04 -52.36 -47.02
N LYS A 2 20.77 -51.18 -47.62
CA LYS A 2 21.10 -49.87 -47.05
C LYS A 2 19.79 -49.21 -46.61
N LYS A 3 19.53 -49.18 -45.30
CA LYS A 3 18.35 -48.52 -44.71
C LYS A 3 18.61 -47.01 -44.71
N TRP A 4 17.77 -46.26 -45.40
CA TRP A 4 17.70 -44.80 -45.30
C TRP A 4 16.90 -44.48 -44.03
N ILE A 5 17.53 -43.82 -43.06
CA ILE A 5 16.81 -43.20 -41.93
C ILE A 5 16.63 -41.74 -42.31
N LEU A 6 15.41 -41.40 -42.71
CA LEU A 6 14.98 -40.03 -42.93
C LEU A 6 14.74 -39.38 -41.55
N GLY A 7 15.61 -38.46 -41.15
CA GLY A 7 15.43 -37.68 -39.93
C GLY A 7 14.37 -36.61 -40.13
N LEU A 8 13.25 -36.73 -39.42
CA LEU A 8 12.24 -35.68 -39.30
C LEU A 8 12.58 -34.82 -38.07
N PHE A 9 13.35 -33.76 -38.28
CA PHE A 9 13.54 -32.73 -37.24
C PHE A 9 12.32 -31.80 -37.28
N LEU A 10 11.30 -32.12 -36.46
CA LEU A 10 10.22 -31.19 -36.16
C LEU A 10 10.78 -30.15 -35.17
N LEU A 11 11.29 -29.03 -35.68
CA LEU A 11 11.54 -27.84 -34.87
C LEU A 11 10.18 -27.26 -34.46
N ALA A 12 9.63 -27.71 -33.33
CA ALA A 12 8.57 -26.99 -32.65
C ALA A 12 9.18 -25.70 -32.08
N ALA A 13 9.14 -24.62 -32.87
CA ALA A 13 9.34 -23.28 -32.36
C ALA A 13 8.13 -22.94 -31.46
N LEU A 14 8.21 -23.37 -30.20
CA LEU A 14 7.41 -22.79 -29.12
C LEU A 14 7.87 -21.33 -29.00
N GLY A 15 7.25 -20.46 -29.79
CA GLY A 15 7.34 -19.03 -29.58
C GLY A 15 6.90 -18.78 -28.15
N ALA A 16 7.83 -18.31 -27.31
CA ALA A 16 7.48 -17.76 -26.02
C ALA A 16 6.53 -16.60 -26.30
N ALA A 17 5.23 -16.85 -26.14
CA ALA A 17 4.24 -15.77 -26.12
C ALA A 17 4.63 -14.90 -24.93
N ALA A 18 5.32 -13.79 -25.21
CA ALA A 18 5.55 -12.76 -24.21
C ALA A 18 4.17 -12.39 -23.69
N GLN A 19 3.89 -12.69 -22.42
CA GLN A 19 2.57 -12.43 -21.86
C GLN A 19 2.31 -10.94 -21.94
N ASP A 20 1.36 -10.55 -22.81
CA ASP A 20 0.89 -9.19 -22.92
C ASP A 20 0.46 -8.69 -21.54
N LEU A 21 0.74 -7.42 -21.30
CA LEU A 21 0.19 -6.71 -20.16
C LEU A 21 -1.27 -6.38 -20.47
N ARG A 22 -2.12 -6.42 -19.44
CA ARG A 22 -3.49 -5.94 -19.50
C ARG A 22 -3.63 -4.69 -18.66
N VAL A 23 -4.31 -3.68 -19.19
CA VAL A 23 -4.68 -2.49 -18.42
C VAL A 23 -5.87 -2.84 -17.54
N GLU A 24 -5.71 -2.78 -16.23
CA GLU A 24 -6.78 -3.05 -15.25
C GLU A 24 -7.46 -1.76 -14.79
N TYR A 25 -6.70 -0.66 -14.71
CA TYR A 25 -7.18 0.65 -14.30
C TYR A 25 -6.36 1.75 -14.96
N THR A 26 -7.03 2.84 -15.32
CA THR A 26 -6.38 4.10 -15.71
C THR A 26 -7.12 5.26 -15.05
N GLU A 27 -6.37 6.30 -14.76
CA GLU A 27 -6.88 7.62 -14.39
C GLU A 27 -5.98 8.68 -15.02
N GLY A 28 -6.56 9.80 -15.44
CA GLY A 28 -5.83 10.78 -16.25
C GLY A 28 -5.43 10.21 -17.61
N LEU A 29 -4.49 10.89 -18.28
CA LEU A 29 -4.06 10.52 -19.62
C LEU A 29 -2.89 9.52 -19.57
N VAL A 30 -3.15 8.31 -20.03
CA VAL A 30 -2.15 7.24 -20.21
C VAL A 30 -2.17 6.82 -21.67
N GLU A 31 -1.01 6.81 -22.32
CA GLU A 31 -0.91 6.54 -23.76
C GLU A 31 0.13 5.49 -24.09
N LEU A 32 -0.10 4.75 -25.17
CA LEU A 32 0.77 3.75 -25.76
C LEU A 32 1.41 4.31 -27.04
N ALA A 33 2.72 4.14 -27.20
CA ALA A 33 3.40 4.46 -28.44
C ALA A 33 3.00 3.45 -29.54
N SER A 34 2.42 3.94 -30.63
CA SER A 34 1.99 3.12 -31.78
C SER A 34 2.18 3.87 -33.10
N GLY A 35 2.94 3.28 -34.03
CA GLY A 35 3.10 3.82 -35.40
C GLY A 35 3.64 5.25 -35.48
N GLY A 36 4.50 5.67 -34.54
CA GLY A 36 5.00 7.04 -34.46
C GLY A 36 4.03 8.06 -33.82
N SER A 37 2.89 7.59 -33.31
CA SER A 37 1.89 8.37 -32.59
C SER A 37 1.68 7.83 -31.17
N TRP A 38 0.90 8.55 -30.37
CA TRP A 38 0.47 8.13 -29.05
C TRP A 38 -1.03 7.82 -29.10
N LYS A 39 -1.41 6.64 -28.62
CA LYS A 39 -2.80 6.20 -28.52
C LYS A 39 -3.18 6.06 -27.05
N GLU A 40 -4.26 6.70 -26.63
CA GLU A 40 -4.79 6.54 -25.27
C GLU A 40 -5.10 5.07 -24.94
N LEU A 41 -4.79 4.69 -23.71
CA LEU A 41 -5.04 3.36 -23.13
C LEU A 41 -6.28 3.40 -22.25
N ALA A 42 -7.17 2.41 -22.43
CA ALA A 42 -8.35 2.22 -21.61
C ALA A 42 -8.29 0.89 -20.83
N PRO A 43 -9.03 0.75 -19.71
CA PRO A 43 -9.15 -0.52 -19.01
C PRO A 43 -9.64 -1.63 -19.96
N GLY A 44 -8.97 -2.78 -19.92
CA GLY A 44 -9.19 -3.91 -20.82
C GLY A 44 -8.24 -3.97 -22.01
N ASP A 45 -7.56 -2.87 -22.36
CA ASP A 45 -6.54 -2.86 -23.41
C ASP A 45 -5.37 -3.78 -23.09
N ARG A 46 -4.70 -4.25 -24.14
CA ARG A 46 -3.49 -5.06 -24.05
C ARG A 46 -2.32 -4.36 -24.71
N LEU A 47 -1.15 -4.52 -24.11
CA LEU A 47 0.10 -3.97 -24.64
C LEU A 47 1.24 -4.98 -24.49
N PRO A 48 2.14 -5.07 -25.49
CA PRO A 48 3.30 -5.95 -25.38
C PRO A 48 4.27 -5.39 -24.34
N VAL A 49 5.01 -6.28 -23.68
CA VAL A 49 6.02 -5.89 -22.66
C VAL A 49 7.12 -5.00 -23.25
N GLY A 50 7.37 -5.07 -24.57
CA GLY A 50 8.31 -4.18 -25.26
C GLY A 50 7.78 -2.78 -25.59
N ALA A 51 6.51 -2.48 -25.28
CA ALA A 51 5.91 -1.20 -25.58
C ALA A 51 6.43 -0.06 -24.70
N ARG A 52 6.34 1.17 -25.24
CA ARG A 52 6.51 2.39 -24.46
C ARG A 52 5.14 2.96 -24.09
N ILE A 53 4.97 3.32 -22.83
CA ILE A 53 3.80 4.05 -22.35
C ILE A 53 4.21 5.44 -21.88
N ARG A 54 3.29 6.39 -21.97
CA ARG A 54 3.43 7.76 -21.46
C ARG A 54 2.31 8.04 -20.47
N LEU A 55 2.68 8.58 -19.31
CA LEU A 55 1.76 9.06 -18.29
C LEU A 55 1.87 10.58 -18.20
N ALA A 56 0.74 11.26 -18.24
CA ALA A 56 0.66 12.70 -17.99
C ALA A 56 0.81 13.03 -16.49
N GLU A 57 0.88 14.32 -16.16
CA GLU A 57 0.75 14.81 -14.79
C GLU A 57 -0.59 14.33 -14.20
N ASP A 58 -0.56 13.81 -12.98
CA ASP A 58 -1.69 13.17 -12.27
C ASP A 58 -2.25 11.88 -12.88
N ALA A 59 -1.57 11.26 -13.85
CA ALA A 59 -2.03 10.00 -14.43
C ALA A 59 -1.62 8.77 -13.59
N PHE A 60 -2.52 7.79 -13.51
CA PHE A 60 -2.29 6.49 -12.88
C PHE A 60 -2.59 5.39 -13.87
N VAL A 61 -1.81 4.32 -13.81
CA VAL A 61 -2.12 3.07 -14.53
C VAL A 61 -1.87 1.88 -13.62
N GLU A 62 -2.79 0.93 -13.64
CA GLU A 62 -2.59 -0.41 -13.08
C GLU A 62 -2.54 -1.42 -14.21
N LEU A 63 -1.45 -2.18 -14.26
CA LEU A 63 -1.19 -3.18 -15.28
C LEU A 63 -1.14 -4.56 -14.63
N ALA A 64 -1.65 -5.56 -15.33
CA ALA A 64 -1.58 -6.96 -14.95
C ALA A 64 -0.75 -7.79 -15.94
N GLN A 65 0.06 -8.69 -15.40
CA GLN A 65 0.71 -9.77 -16.13
C GLN A 65 0.35 -11.10 -15.45
N GLY A 66 -0.59 -11.84 -16.04
CA GLY A 66 -1.17 -13.02 -15.39
C GLY A 66 -1.84 -12.66 -14.07
N SER A 67 -1.37 -13.24 -12.96
CA SER A 67 -1.85 -12.94 -11.60
C SER A 67 -1.14 -11.76 -10.94
N THR A 68 -0.08 -11.23 -11.55
CA THR A 68 0.72 -10.14 -10.96
C THR A 68 0.12 -8.80 -11.38
N ARG A 69 -0.16 -7.92 -10.42
CA ARG A 69 -0.58 -6.54 -10.66
C ARG A 69 0.50 -5.59 -10.16
N PHE A 70 0.66 -4.47 -10.86
CA PHE A 70 1.53 -3.37 -10.43
C PHE A 70 0.98 -2.04 -10.95
N ALA A 71 1.31 -0.97 -10.25
CA ALA A 71 0.87 0.37 -10.58
C ALA A 71 2.05 1.26 -10.99
N VAL A 72 1.72 2.31 -11.75
CA VAL A 72 2.62 3.46 -11.99
C VAL A 72 1.80 4.72 -11.77
N SER A 73 2.33 5.63 -10.96
CA SER A 73 1.68 6.87 -10.54
C SER A 73 2.48 8.13 -10.91
N GLN A 74 3.67 7.95 -11.50
CA GLN A 74 4.55 9.07 -11.85
C GLN A 74 4.39 9.45 -13.32
N PRO A 75 4.42 10.76 -13.64
CA PRO A 75 4.45 11.22 -15.01
C PRO A 75 5.77 10.85 -15.67
N GLY A 76 5.72 10.51 -16.96
CA GLY A 76 6.91 10.17 -17.71
C GLY A 76 6.67 9.22 -18.87
N VAL A 77 7.75 8.83 -19.53
CA VAL A 77 7.73 7.83 -20.60
C VAL A 77 8.52 6.61 -20.16
N TYR A 78 7.86 5.47 -20.15
CA TYR A 78 8.38 4.22 -19.59
C TYR A 78 8.42 3.12 -20.64
N LEU A 79 9.45 2.28 -20.60
CA LEU A 79 9.41 0.98 -21.24
C LEU A 79 8.67 0.01 -20.32
N ALA A 80 7.64 -0.66 -20.82
CA ALA A 80 6.82 -1.57 -20.02
C ALA A 80 7.64 -2.72 -19.40
N ALA A 81 8.70 -3.18 -20.10
CA ALA A 81 9.63 -4.18 -19.58
C ALA A 81 10.35 -3.71 -18.30
N ASP A 82 10.77 -2.45 -18.25
CA ASP A 82 11.47 -1.88 -17.10
C ASP A 82 10.51 -1.74 -15.90
N LEU A 83 9.24 -1.39 -16.16
CA LEU A 83 8.19 -1.34 -15.14
C LEU A 83 7.92 -2.72 -14.54
N VAL A 84 7.87 -3.76 -15.37
CA VAL A 84 7.72 -5.15 -14.91
C VAL A 84 8.93 -5.60 -14.08
N ALA A 85 10.15 -5.23 -14.49
CA ALA A 85 11.35 -5.55 -13.73
C ALA A 85 11.38 -4.82 -12.38
N ALA A 86 11.04 -3.53 -12.38
CA ALA A 86 10.96 -2.71 -11.17
C ALA A 86 9.88 -3.23 -10.21
N SER A 87 8.69 -3.57 -10.69
CA SER A 87 7.61 -4.09 -9.84
C SER A 87 7.96 -5.44 -9.20
N LYS A 88 8.63 -6.34 -9.93
CA LYS A 88 9.16 -7.59 -9.37
C LYS A 88 10.20 -7.34 -8.28
N LYS A 89 11.09 -6.36 -8.48
CA LYS A 89 12.06 -5.94 -7.47
C LYS A 89 11.35 -5.42 -6.22
N VAL A 90 10.36 -4.53 -6.37
CA VAL A 90 9.57 -4.01 -5.24
C VAL A 90 8.83 -5.13 -4.50
N ALA A 91 8.21 -6.07 -5.22
CA ALA A 91 7.53 -7.20 -4.61
C ALA A 91 8.47 -8.06 -3.74
N SER A 92 9.76 -8.16 -4.09
CA SER A 92 10.76 -8.90 -3.32
C SER A 92 11.11 -8.25 -1.97
N TRP A 93 10.84 -6.94 -1.80
CA TRP A 93 11.15 -6.19 -0.59
C TRP A 93 10.23 -6.51 0.59
N GLN A 94 9.09 -7.17 0.36
CA GLN A 94 8.15 -7.58 1.41
C GLN A 94 7.72 -6.40 2.32
N LEU A 95 7.45 -5.23 1.73
CA LEU A 95 7.15 -3.97 2.42
C LEU A 95 6.09 -4.09 3.52
N GLY A 96 5.06 -4.91 3.28
CA GLY A 96 4.00 -5.17 4.27
C GLY A 96 4.51 -5.74 5.60
N LYS A 97 5.67 -6.41 5.64
CA LYS A 97 6.29 -6.86 6.90
C LYS A 97 6.80 -5.68 7.73
N VAL A 98 7.43 -4.70 7.09
CA VAL A 98 7.94 -3.50 7.76
C VAL A 98 6.78 -2.68 8.32
N VAL A 99 5.73 -2.47 7.53
CA VAL A 99 4.53 -1.74 7.95
C VAL A 99 3.80 -2.49 9.08
N SER A 100 3.56 -3.80 8.92
CA SER A 100 2.82 -4.58 9.93
C SER A 100 3.59 -4.79 11.24
N ALA A 101 4.93 -4.77 11.25
CA ALA A 101 5.72 -4.82 12.47
C ALA A 101 5.43 -3.62 13.40
N LYS A 102 5.14 -2.43 12.83
CA LYS A 102 4.70 -1.28 13.63
C LYS A 102 3.27 -1.42 14.14
N VAL A 103 2.37 -1.92 13.29
CA VAL A 103 0.93 -2.06 13.60
C VAL A 103 0.69 -3.15 14.66
N LYS A 104 1.47 -4.24 14.67
CA LYS A 104 1.39 -5.25 15.75
C LYS A 104 1.84 -4.71 17.10
N GLY A 105 2.76 -3.74 17.13
CA GLY A 105 3.24 -3.10 18.35
C GLY A 105 2.20 -2.26 19.06
N THR A 106 1.16 -1.79 18.37
CA THR A 106 0.03 -1.03 18.96
C THR A 106 -1.12 -1.94 19.39
N VAL A 107 -1.34 -3.09 18.73
CA VAL A 107 -2.40 -4.05 19.08
C VAL A 107 -2.00 -5.01 20.22
N ALA A 108 -0.70 -5.31 20.38
CA ALA A 108 -0.22 -6.19 21.47
C ALA A 108 -0.20 -5.54 22.86
N GLY A 109 -0.54 -4.25 22.98
CA GLY A 109 -0.61 -3.51 24.25
C GLY A 109 -1.94 -3.62 24.99
N GLY A 110 -2.94 -4.33 24.44
CA GLY A 110 -4.30 -4.35 24.98
C GLY A 110 -4.90 -5.74 25.16
N ALA A 111 -4.20 -6.67 25.84
CA ALA A 111 -4.83 -7.85 26.45
C ALA A 111 -3.83 -8.66 27.29
N LYS A 112 -3.56 -8.20 28.51
CA LYS A 112 -3.42 -9.10 29.67
C LYS A 112 -4.43 -8.63 30.69
N GLY A 113 -5.44 -9.48 30.90
CA GLY A 113 -6.62 -9.15 31.65
C GLY A 113 -6.35 -8.93 33.13
N ASP A 114 -7.10 -7.99 33.69
CA ASP A 114 -7.64 -8.14 35.03
C ASP A 114 -9.15 -8.27 34.90
N GLY A 115 -9.67 -9.27 35.60
CA GLY A 115 -10.98 -9.84 35.41
C GLY A 115 -12.13 -8.87 35.64
N THR A 116 -13.20 -9.16 34.90
CA THR A 116 -14.55 -8.78 35.23
C THR A 116 -14.89 -9.19 36.68
N ALA A 117 -15.20 -8.20 37.50
CA ALA A 117 -16.04 -8.39 38.67
C ALA A 117 -17.14 -7.32 38.64
N ALA A 118 -18.30 -7.73 38.14
CA ALA A 118 -19.55 -7.03 38.33
C ALA A 118 -19.89 -6.97 39.82
N MET A 119 -20.08 -5.79 40.39
CA MET A 119 -20.90 -5.57 41.59
C MET A 119 -21.51 -4.18 41.53
N GLY A 120 -22.83 -4.13 41.33
CA GLY A 120 -23.61 -2.91 41.44
C GLY A 120 -23.71 -2.41 42.89
N ALA A 121 -23.76 -1.09 43.06
CA ALA A 121 -24.24 -0.45 44.27
C ALA A 121 -24.91 0.89 43.94
N ARG A 122 -26.24 0.82 43.92
CA ARG A 122 -27.27 1.85 44.12
C ARG A 122 -26.80 3.26 44.49
N GLY A 123 -27.13 4.23 43.64
CA GLY A 123 -27.28 5.64 44.01
C GLY A 123 -28.72 6.09 43.74
N ALA A 124 -29.55 6.14 44.78
CA ALA A 124 -30.87 6.74 44.72
C ALA A 124 -30.78 8.18 45.23
N ALA A 125 -31.10 9.16 44.37
CA ALA A 125 -32.12 10.20 44.61
C ALA A 125 -31.90 11.46 43.74
N ALA A 126 -32.96 11.75 42.97
CA ALA A 126 -33.53 13.06 42.67
C ALA A 126 -32.74 14.09 41.85
N GLY A 127 -33.22 14.29 40.61
CA GLY A 127 -32.99 15.50 39.83
C GLY A 127 -32.88 15.20 38.34
N ALA A 128 -33.99 14.85 37.69
CA ALA A 128 -34.01 14.71 36.24
C ALA A 128 -34.02 16.09 35.56
N PRO A 129 -33.11 16.36 34.61
CA PRO A 129 -33.45 17.08 33.41
C PRO A 129 -33.88 16.08 32.32
N ALA A 130 -34.81 16.54 31.49
CA ALA A 130 -35.40 15.82 30.38
C ALA A 130 -34.34 15.32 29.39
N THR A 131 -34.56 14.10 28.90
CA THR A 131 -33.94 13.50 27.70
C THR A 131 -32.42 13.63 27.66
N VAL A 132 -31.74 12.75 28.41
CA VAL A 132 -30.44 12.25 27.94
C VAL A 132 -30.76 11.42 26.69
N GLU A 133 -30.70 12.08 25.53
CA GLU A 133 -30.59 11.40 24.25
C GLU A 133 -29.27 10.63 24.34
N TRP A 134 -29.39 9.33 24.60
CA TRP A 134 -28.27 8.43 24.44
C TRP A 134 -27.87 8.57 22.98
N VAL A 135 -26.74 9.22 22.73
CA VAL A 135 -26.08 9.14 21.43
C VAL A 135 -25.79 7.66 21.27
N GLU A 136 -26.69 6.95 20.59
CA GLU A 136 -26.41 5.62 20.07
C GLU A 136 -25.03 5.72 19.43
N ALA A 137 -24.14 4.78 19.75
CA ALA A 137 -22.85 4.68 19.07
C ALA A 137 -23.12 4.93 17.60
N SER A 138 -22.60 6.04 17.08
CA SER A 138 -23.03 6.55 15.78
C SER A 138 -22.88 5.39 14.79
N GLY A 139 -23.81 5.23 13.84
CA GLY A 139 -23.70 4.14 12.86
C GLY A 139 -22.32 4.09 12.17
N SER A 140 -21.58 5.21 12.20
CA SER A 140 -20.17 5.32 11.86
C SER A 140 -19.24 4.41 12.70
N GLU A 141 -19.34 4.39 14.03
CA GLU A 141 -18.47 3.60 14.90
C GLU A 141 -18.69 2.08 14.74
N GLU A 142 -19.95 1.66 14.62
CA GLU A 142 -20.30 0.25 14.39
C GLU A 142 -19.76 -0.22 13.04
N ALA A 143 -20.01 0.55 11.97
CA ALA A 143 -19.52 0.24 10.63
C ALA A 143 -17.99 0.25 10.54
N LEU A 144 -17.31 1.15 11.25
CA LEU A 144 -15.85 1.15 11.35
C LEU A 144 -15.34 -0.10 12.08
N SER A 145 -16.01 -0.53 13.15
CA SER A 145 -15.65 -1.75 13.87
C SER A 145 -15.83 -2.99 13.00
N GLU A 146 -16.97 -3.11 12.32
CA GLU A 146 -17.23 -4.22 11.38
C GLU A 146 -16.23 -4.21 10.22
N GLY A 147 -16.02 -3.06 9.59
CA GLY A 147 -15.08 -2.90 8.49
C GLY A 147 -13.64 -3.30 8.87
N ARG A 148 -13.18 -2.91 10.07
CA ARG A 148 -11.89 -3.35 10.61
C ARG A 148 -11.83 -4.87 10.81
N SER A 149 -12.86 -5.46 11.41
CA SER A 149 -12.90 -6.90 11.64
C SER A 149 -12.85 -7.68 10.32
N LEU A 150 -13.57 -7.21 9.29
CA LEU A 150 -13.54 -7.80 7.96
C LEU A 150 -12.17 -7.67 7.29
N LEU A 151 -11.48 -6.54 7.46
CA LEU A 151 -10.11 -6.35 6.99
C LEU A 151 -9.13 -7.34 7.65
N GLU A 152 -9.19 -7.47 8.97
CA GLU A 152 -8.36 -8.41 9.73
C GLU A 152 -8.62 -9.87 9.33
N ALA A 153 -9.87 -10.20 9.01
CA ALA A 153 -10.27 -11.51 8.49
C ALA A 153 -9.91 -11.73 7.01
N GLY A 154 -9.36 -10.72 6.31
CA GLY A 154 -9.06 -10.79 4.88
C GLY A 154 -10.29 -10.78 3.97
N ARG A 155 -11.48 -10.45 4.50
CA ARG A 155 -12.76 -10.35 3.77
C ARG A 155 -12.89 -8.97 3.12
N LEU A 156 -11.96 -8.68 2.20
CA LEU A 156 -11.72 -7.33 1.70
C LEU A 156 -12.90 -6.71 0.94
N ASP A 157 -13.61 -7.50 0.12
CA ASP A 157 -14.78 -7.01 -0.63
C ASP A 157 -15.95 -6.63 0.29
N GLU A 158 -16.13 -7.39 1.37
CA GLU A 158 -17.17 -7.13 2.35
C GLU A 158 -16.82 -5.91 3.20
N ALA A 159 -15.54 -5.79 3.60
CA ALA A 159 -15.05 -4.59 4.28
C ALA A 159 -15.28 -3.33 3.44
N LEU A 160 -14.93 -3.38 2.14
CA LEU A 160 -15.17 -2.26 1.22
C LEU A 160 -16.64 -1.87 1.18
N LYS A 161 -17.53 -2.85 1.06
CA LYS A 161 -18.97 -2.58 0.99
C LYS A 161 -19.47 -1.86 2.24
N VAL A 162 -19.18 -2.41 3.43
CA VAL A 162 -19.60 -1.83 4.72
C VAL A 162 -19.07 -0.41 4.87
N LEU A 163 -17.77 -0.21 4.64
CA LEU A 163 -17.12 1.09 4.82
C LEU A 163 -17.60 2.13 3.80
N GLN A 164 -17.84 1.74 2.55
CA GLN A 164 -18.34 2.66 1.52
C GLN A 164 -19.79 3.05 1.72
N ASP A 165 -20.62 2.12 2.21
CA ASP A 165 -22.01 2.43 2.53
C ASP A 165 -22.09 3.35 3.75
N ALA A 166 -21.27 3.13 4.78
CA ALA A 166 -21.17 4.01 5.93
C ALA A 166 -20.62 5.40 5.58
N LEU A 167 -19.61 5.49 4.72
CA LEU A 167 -19.04 6.76 4.26
C LEU A 167 -20.10 7.67 3.61
N LYS A 168 -21.12 7.12 2.92
CA LYS A 168 -22.21 7.93 2.31
C LYS A 168 -23.07 8.64 3.35
N ALA A 169 -23.09 8.13 4.59
CA ALA A 169 -23.86 8.67 5.70
C ALA A 169 -22.98 9.33 6.78
N ALA A 170 -21.66 9.35 6.58
CA ALA A 170 -20.71 9.91 7.54
C ALA A 170 -20.92 11.42 7.73
N TYR A 171 -20.74 11.88 8.96
CA TYR A 171 -20.76 13.30 9.25
C TYR A 171 -19.48 13.99 8.71
N PRO A 172 -19.56 15.27 8.33
CA PRO A 172 -18.38 16.05 7.99
C PRO A 172 -17.35 16.03 9.13
N GLY A 173 -16.12 15.64 8.79
CA GLY A 173 -15.00 15.47 9.73
C GLY A 173 -14.71 14.01 10.11
N GLU A 174 -15.62 13.07 9.83
CA GLU A 174 -15.41 11.63 10.10
C GLU A 174 -14.87 10.87 8.89
N GLU A 175 -14.91 11.46 7.69
CA GLU A 175 -14.64 10.75 6.43
C GLU A 175 -13.19 10.26 6.32
N GLY A 176 -12.25 10.95 6.97
CA GLY A 176 -10.82 10.63 6.91
C GLY A 176 -10.53 9.19 7.33
N VAL A 177 -11.18 8.74 8.41
CA VAL A 177 -11.02 7.38 8.95
C VAL A 177 -11.58 6.33 7.99
N PHE A 178 -12.73 6.62 7.36
CA PHE A 178 -13.30 5.75 6.33
C PHE A 178 -12.39 5.65 5.11
N TYR A 179 -11.87 6.77 4.61
CA TYR A 179 -10.93 6.76 3.49
C TYR A 179 -9.68 5.93 3.79
N TYR A 180 -9.14 6.03 5.01
CA TYR A 180 -8.02 5.20 5.45
C TYR A 180 -8.33 3.69 5.37
N TYR A 181 -9.47 3.24 5.91
CA TYR A 181 -9.82 1.81 5.88
C TYR A 181 -10.24 1.31 4.50
N ILE A 182 -10.89 2.14 3.68
CA ILE A 182 -11.21 1.81 2.28
C ILE A 182 -9.91 1.67 1.47
N ALA A 183 -8.95 2.59 1.64
CA ALA A 183 -7.63 2.48 1.02
C ALA A 183 -6.87 1.23 1.48
N SER A 184 -6.94 0.91 2.77
CA SER A 184 -6.36 -0.33 3.32
C SER A 184 -6.95 -1.58 2.66
N ALA A 185 -8.27 -1.59 2.43
CA ALA A 185 -8.93 -2.68 1.73
C ALA A 185 -8.46 -2.80 0.27
N TYR A 186 -8.38 -1.69 -0.46
CA TYR A 186 -7.85 -1.67 -1.83
C TYR A 186 -6.38 -2.11 -1.90
N SER A 187 -5.55 -1.73 -0.92
CA SER A 187 -4.17 -2.20 -0.80
C SER A 187 -4.11 -3.72 -0.62
N GLY A 188 -4.98 -4.29 0.23
CA GLY A 188 -5.12 -5.74 0.40
C GLY A 188 -5.50 -6.44 -0.91
N GLN A 189 -6.33 -5.82 -1.74
CA GLN A 189 -6.74 -6.32 -3.06
C GLN A 189 -5.68 -6.12 -4.17
N LYS A 190 -4.52 -5.55 -3.83
CA LYS A 190 -3.48 -5.16 -4.80
C LYS A 190 -3.96 -4.18 -5.87
N ARG A 191 -4.92 -3.32 -5.48
CA ARG A 191 -5.44 -2.22 -6.30
C ARG A 191 -4.75 -0.92 -5.89
N THR A 192 -3.44 -0.87 -6.09
CA THR A 192 -2.54 0.18 -5.56
C THR A 192 -2.94 1.58 -6.01
N SER A 193 -3.36 1.74 -7.27
CA SER A 193 -3.77 3.07 -7.80
C SER A 193 -5.00 3.61 -7.07
N LEU A 194 -6.02 2.78 -6.89
CA LEU A 194 -7.24 3.15 -6.17
C LEU A 194 -6.98 3.36 -4.68
N ALA A 195 -6.09 2.56 -4.09
CA ALA A 195 -5.68 2.73 -2.70
C ALA A 195 -5.04 4.11 -2.48
N LEU A 196 -4.09 4.53 -3.33
CA LEU A 196 -3.46 5.84 -3.25
C LEU A 196 -4.48 6.97 -3.37
N ARG A 197 -5.32 6.94 -4.40
CA ARG A 197 -6.34 7.96 -4.62
C ARG A 197 -7.36 8.08 -3.50
N THR A 198 -7.74 6.94 -2.92
CA THR A 198 -8.62 6.94 -1.76
C THR A 198 -7.90 7.53 -0.55
N LEU A 199 -6.64 7.15 -0.33
CA LEU A 199 -5.85 7.60 0.82
C LEU A 199 -5.52 9.10 0.76
N GLU A 200 -5.39 9.69 -0.43
CA GLU A 200 -5.22 11.14 -0.62
C GLU A 200 -6.40 11.96 -0.08
N ARG A 201 -7.58 11.33 0.06
CA ARG A 201 -8.77 11.94 0.64
C ARG A 201 -8.82 11.79 2.17
N ALA A 202 -7.98 10.94 2.74
CA ALA A 202 -7.86 10.80 4.19
C ALA A 202 -7.08 12.01 4.75
N GLN A 203 -7.81 13.07 5.08
CA GLN A 203 -7.27 14.27 5.72
C GLN A 203 -7.15 14.03 7.22
N LEU A 204 -6.15 13.23 7.62
CA LEU A 204 -5.82 13.00 9.03
C LEU A 204 -4.65 13.89 9.46
N GLU A 205 -4.77 14.49 10.63
CA GLU A 205 -3.77 15.37 11.23
C GLU A 205 -2.75 14.60 12.10
N PRO A 206 -1.53 15.13 12.31
CA PRO A 206 -0.46 14.44 13.05
C PRO A 206 -0.82 13.95 14.46
N GLN A 207 -1.74 14.62 15.15
CA GLN A 207 -2.22 14.25 16.49
C GLN A 207 -3.22 13.09 16.48
N GLU A 208 -3.76 12.71 15.32
CA GLU A 208 -4.77 11.67 15.23
C GLU A 208 -4.15 10.28 15.37
N PRO A 209 -4.77 9.35 16.11
CA PRO A 209 -4.20 8.03 16.38
C PRO A 209 -3.81 7.21 15.13
N LEU A 210 -4.52 7.41 14.01
CA LEU A 210 -4.29 6.71 12.75
C LEU A 210 -3.25 7.36 11.83
N TYR A 211 -2.73 8.55 12.19
CA TYR A 211 -1.87 9.31 11.31
C TYR A 211 -0.59 8.57 10.93
N THR A 212 0.09 7.93 11.90
CA THR A 212 1.31 7.17 11.61
C THR A 212 1.04 5.99 10.69
N ASP A 213 -0.11 5.34 10.84
CA ASP A 213 -0.49 4.19 10.02
C ASP A 213 -0.84 4.64 8.60
N LEU A 214 -1.52 5.79 8.46
CA LEU A 214 -1.75 6.45 7.18
C LEU A 214 -0.44 6.77 6.45
N VAL A 215 0.54 7.36 7.14
CA VAL A 215 1.85 7.68 6.56
C VAL A 215 2.54 6.42 6.05
N LEU A 216 2.56 5.36 6.86
CA LEU A 216 3.20 4.10 6.48
C LEU A 216 2.50 3.44 5.29
N LEU A 217 1.17 3.42 5.28
CA LEU A 217 0.40 2.90 4.16
C LEU A 217 0.64 3.72 2.89
N LYS A 218 0.61 5.06 2.97
CA LYS A 218 0.90 5.94 1.83
C LYS A 218 2.31 5.68 1.29
N GLY A 219 3.29 5.59 2.18
CA GLY A 219 4.66 5.24 1.83
C GLY A 219 4.80 3.90 1.11
N GLN A 220 4.16 2.84 1.64
CA GLN A 220 4.14 1.53 1.00
C GLN A 220 3.54 1.62 -0.41
N LEU A 221 2.40 2.28 -0.55
CA LEU A 221 1.72 2.40 -1.84
C LEU A 221 2.51 3.24 -2.85
N LEU A 222 3.23 4.28 -2.41
CA LEU A 222 4.13 5.04 -3.27
C LEU A 222 5.29 4.16 -3.78
N LEU A 223 5.88 3.33 -2.91
CA LEU A 223 6.89 2.35 -3.32
C LEU A 223 6.32 1.30 -4.30
N GLU A 224 5.13 0.76 -4.02
CA GLU A 224 4.43 -0.21 -4.87
C GLU A 224 4.04 0.35 -6.25
N SER A 225 3.81 1.67 -6.33
CA SER A 225 3.53 2.40 -7.58
C SER A 225 4.77 3.02 -8.24
N LEU A 226 5.97 2.65 -7.77
CA LEU A 226 7.26 3.10 -8.29
C LEU A 226 7.54 4.61 -8.13
N ALA A 227 6.76 5.30 -7.29
CA ALA A 227 6.96 6.70 -6.92
C ALA A 227 8.03 6.86 -5.83
N PHE A 228 9.26 6.42 -6.12
CA PHE A 228 10.34 6.38 -5.13
C PHE A 228 10.76 7.77 -4.61
N ALA A 229 10.72 8.80 -5.46
CA ALA A 229 11.07 10.15 -5.06
C ALA A 229 10.03 10.73 -4.07
N ASP A 230 8.76 10.56 -4.36
CA ASP A 230 7.66 11.02 -3.52
C ASP A 230 7.59 10.26 -2.20
N ALA A 231 7.84 8.94 -2.23
CA ALA A 231 7.96 8.14 -1.02
C ALA A 231 9.09 8.68 -0.11
N LEU A 232 10.26 8.94 -0.70
CA LEU A 232 11.39 9.48 0.06
C LEU A 232 11.09 10.86 0.65
N ALA A 233 10.49 11.76 -0.13
CA ALA A 233 10.11 13.09 0.33
C ALA A 233 9.10 13.02 1.49
N LEU A 234 8.10 12.12 1.40
CA LEU A 234 7.17 11.85 2.49
C LEU A 234 7.92 11.40 3.76
N PHE A 235 8.82 10.42 3.65
CA PHE A 235 9.53 9.88 4.80
C PHE A 235 10.48 10.91 5.44
N GLU A 236 11.23 11.65 4.64
CA GLU A 236 12.15 12.69 5.11
C GLU A 236 11.38 13.80 5.85
N GLY A 237 10.23 14.23 5.31
CA GLY A 237 9.36 15.19 6.00
C GLY A 237 8.89 14.69 7.37
N GLN A 238 8.54 13.41 7.49
CA GLN A 238 8.08 12.84 8.76
C GLN A 238 9.22 12.59 9.75
N LEU A 239 10.41 12.25 9.26
CA LEU A 239 11.62 12.06 10.08
C LEU A 239 12.14 13.37 10.68
N VAL A 240 11.87 14.51 10.05
CA VAL A 240 12.15 15.84 10.64
C VAL A 240 11.27 16.09 11.86
N LEU A 241 10.00 15.67 11.81
CA LEU A 241 9.03 15.88 12.89
C LEU A 241 9.20 14.84 14.01
N ASN A 242 9.49 13.59 13.63
CA ASN A 242 9.59 12.44 14.53
C ASN A 242 10.89 11.67 14.22
N PRO A 243 12.04 12.10 14.77
CA PRO A 243 13.35 11.56 14.40
C PRO A 243 13.70 10.24 15.11
N GLU A 244 12.90 9.80 16.09
CA GLU A 244 13.21 8.68 16.97
C GLU A 244 12.07 7.66 17.08
N GLY A 245 12.36 6.53 17.75
CA GLY A 245 11.39 5.47 18.01
C GLY A 245 11.09 4.58 16.82
N SER A 246 10.15 3.66 17.01
CA SER A 246 9.83 2.61 16.03
C SER A 246 9.21 3.16 14.74
N PHE A 247 8.51 4.30 14.81
CA PHE A 247 7.99 4.98 13.62
C PHE A 247 9.13 5.51 12.75
N ALA A 248 10.07 6.29 13.33
CA ALA A 248 11.25 6.75 12.61
C ALA A 248 12.08 5.59 12.03
N GLN A 249 12.23 4.51 12.80
CA GLN A 249 12.95 3.32 12.34
C GLN A 249 12.28 2.66 11.13
N ALA A 250 10.95 2.54 11.12
CA ALA A 250 10.21 2.04 9.97
C ALA A 250 10.37 2.96 8.75
N LEU A 251 10.28 4.27 8.94
CA LEU A 251 10.48 5.26 7.86
C LEU A 251 11.89 5.21 7.27
N LEU A 252 12.92 4.99 8.09
CA LEU A 252 14.30 4.84 7.62
C LEU A 252 14.49 3.56 6.80
N ILE A 253 13.84 2.45 7.18
CA ILE A 253 13.85 1.22 6.37
C ILE A 253 13.14 1.46 5.04
N LEU A 254 11.97 2.10 5.04
CA LEU A 254 11.24 2.44 3.81
C LEU A 254 11.99 3.46 2.92
N SER A 255 12.72 4.39 3.54
CA SER A 255 13.63 5.31 2.85
C SER A 255 14.74 4.55 2.15
N SER A 256 15.28 3.49 2.76
CA SER A 256 16.31 2.65 2.12
C SER A 256 15.81 2.01 0.82
N TYR A 257 14.57 1.54 0.78
CA TYR A 257 13.95 1.03 -0.44
C TYR A 257 13.73 2.11 -1.49
N SER A 258 13.34 3.32 -1.05
CA SER A 258 13.23 4.48 -1.95
C SER A 258 14.58 4.82 -2.59
N TYR A 259 15.65 4.87 -1.79
CA TYR A 259 17.02 5.06 -2.29
C TYR A 259 17.44 3.93 -3.26
N GLN A 260 17.13 2.67 -2.97
CA GLN A 260 17.39 1.54 -3.88
C GLN A 260 16.60 1.63 -5.20
N GLY A 261 15.36 2.13 -5.16
CA GLY A 261 14.53 2.37 -6.34
C GLY A 261 15.11 3.49 -7.23
N LEU A 262 15.71 4.50 -6.59
CA LEU A 262 16.40 5.62 -7.26
C LEU A 262 17.85 5.31 -7.68
N GLY A 263 18.35 4.08 -7.43
CA GLY A 263 19.75 3.71 -7.71
C GLY A 263 20.80 4.37 -6.81
N ARG A 264 20.39 4.90 -5.65
CA ARG A 264 21.23 5.64 -4.70
C ARG A 264 21.71 4.73 -3.55
N SER A 265 22.60 3.80 -3.84
CA SER A 265 23.03 2.76 -2.87
C SER A 265 23.61 3.31 -1.56
N GLN A 266 24.35 4.43 -1.62
CA GLN A 266 24.92 5.04 -0.42
C GLN A 266 23.84 5.58 0.52
N GLY A 267 22.81 6.26 0.00
CA GLY A 267 21.67 6.72 0.79
C GLY A 267 20.89 5.55 1.43
N ALA A 268 20.74 4.44 0.70
CA ALA A 268 20.10 3.25 1.25
C ALA A 268 20.88 2.68 2.44
N ARG A 269 22.22 2.60 2.33
CA ARG A 269 23.11 2.16 3.40
C ARG A 269 23.03 3.07 4.62
N GLU A 270 23.09 4.38 4.43
CA GLU A 270 23.02 5.37 5.50
C GLU A 270 21.68 5.32 6.24
N ALA A 271 20.56 5.18 5.51
CA ALA A 271 19.24 5.06 6.11
C ALA A 271 19.13 3.81 7.01
N LEU A 272 19.65 2.65 6.55
CA LEU A 272 19.66 1.43 7.35
C LEU A 272 20.59 1.52 8.56
N GLN A 273 21.76 2.13 8.43
CA GLN A 273 22.67 2.37 9.56
C GLN A 273 22.00 3.22 10.64
N LYS A 274 21.30 4.28 10.24
CA LYS A 274 20.50 5.11 11.16
C LYS A 274 19.40 4.29 11.82
N ALA A 275 18.66 3.48 11.05
CA ALA A 275 17.62 2.61 11.59
C ALA A 275 18.18 1.65 12.65
N VAL A 276 19.33 1.02 12.40
CA VAL A 276 20.02 0.15 13.37
C VAL A 276 20.45 0.94 14.62
N SER A 277 20.92 2.17 14.46
CA SER A 277 21.37 2.99 15.60
C SER A 277 20.25 3.46 16.53
N LEU A 278 19.00 3.57 16.03
CA LEU A 278 17.87 3.97 16.87
C LEU A 278 17.54 2.91 17.92
N ASP A 279 17.43 1.65 17.52
CA ASP A 279 17.29 0.51 18.42
C ASP A 279 17.61 -0.79 17.67
N SER A 280 18.83 -1.28 17.83
CA SER A 280 19.30 -2.51 17.18
C SER A 280 18.66 -3.79 17.72
N SER A 281 18.03 -3.72 18.90
CA SER A 281 17.40 -4.85 19.59
C SER A 281 15.92 -5.03 19.22
N SER A 282 15.29 -4.01 18.65
CA SER A 282 13.93 -4.10 18.10
C SER A 282 13.84 -5.06 16.90
N GLU A 283 12.62 -5.49 16.57
CA GLU A 283 12.37 -6.27 15.35
C GLU A 283 12.79 -5.52 14.09
N LEU A 284 12.45 -4.22 14.00
CA LEU A 284 12.82 -3.36 12.89
C LEU A 284 14.34 -3.11 12.83
N GLY A 285 15.02 -2.97 13.96
CA GLY A 285 16.48 -2.82 14.01
C GLY A 285 17.22 -4.06 13.53
N ARG A 286 16.76 -5.26 13.92
CA ARG A 286 17.29 -6.51 13.39
C ARG A 286 17.03 -6.65 11.89
N GLU A 287 15.84 -6.26 11.42
CA GLU A 287 15.53 -6.26 9.99
C GLU A 287 16.41 -5.28 9.22
N ALA A 288 16.64 -4.07 9.75
CA ALA A 288 17.54 -3.10 9.15
C ALA A 288 18.99 -3.62 9.06
N ALA A 289 19.49 -4.28 10.12
CA ALA A 289 20.80 -4.92 10.11
C ALA A 289 20.89 -6.05 9.09
N ARG A 290 19.82 -6.86 8.97
CA ARG A 290 19.72 -7.91 7.94
C ARG A 290 19.81 -7.31 6.54
N LEU A 291 19.01 -6.27 6.25
CA LEU A 291 19.02 -5.58 4.96
C LEU A 291 20.38 -4.95 4.64
N LEU A 292 21.06 -4.40 5.65
CA LEU A 292 22.37 -3.78 5.48
C LEU A 292 23.44 -4.76 4.99
N THR A 293 23.34 -6.04 5.37
CA THR A 293 24.25 -7.09 4.89
C THR A 293 23.96 -7.57 3.46
N GLN A 294 22.80 -7.21 2.92
CA GLN A 294 22.35 -7.57 1.58
C GLN A 294 22.57 -6.47 0.53
N LEU A 295 23.05 -5.30 0.96
CA LEU A 295 23.36 -4.12 0.13
C LEU A 295 24.80 -4.12 -0.41
#